data_AF-A0A537JSR8-F1
#
_entry.id   AF-A0A537JSR8-F1
#
_cell.length_a   1.000
_cell.length_b   1.000
_cell.length_c   1.000
_cell.angle_alpha   90.00
_cell.angle_beta   90.00
_cell.angle_gamma   90.00
#
_symmetry.space_group_name_H-M   'P 1'
#
loop_
_entity.id
_entity.type
_entity.pdbx_description
1 polymer ?
#
loop_
_entity_poly.entity_id
_entity_poly.type
_entity_poly.pdbx_seq_one_letter_code
_entity_poly.pdbx_strand_id
1 'polypeptide(L)'
;KKIIFKLDTAIRSIVNQFGNTVWLKVERKLHNLSAYYSIDGTNWISVGASIGAVALDKVQPNYNSWVGTSVGVFAEGKQADFDFFVCKDAFSSLPAAGYSNYFGVEKINETAEKVVTNNSNNGGWFMISGADLGKDKRVSSHVELLASASTAGKIEIWLDDFKKGKLIATVQVTSIGVNNWKAFKAAVKNISGRHDVFVKFPAGSNHAIFIKSIRFIPAK
;
A
#
# COMPACT_ATOMS: atom_id res chain seq x y z
N LYS A 1 -11.61 -19.17 -21.44
CA LYS A 1 -10.70 -19.06 -20.29
C LYS A 1 -11.32 -18.08 -19.29
N LYS A 2 -11.31 -18.37 -17.99
CA LYS A 2 -11.89 -17.49 -16.96
C LYS A 2 -10.83 -17.12 -15.94
N ILE A 3 -10.88 -15.90 -15.42
CA ILE A 3 -10.18 -15.51 -14.19
C ILE A 3 -11.15 -15.73 -13.04
N ILE A 4 -10.70 -16.41 -11.98
CA ILE A 4 -11.52 -16.78 -10.83
C ILE A 4 -10.89 -16.19 -9.57
N PHE A 5 -11.71 -15.49 -8.78
CA PHE A 5 -11.36 -15.04 -7.44
C PHE A 5 -12.27 -15.73 -6.44
N LYS A 6 -11.70 -16.50 -5.52
CA LYS A 6 -12.43 -17.36 -4.60
C LYS A 6 -11.84 -17.29 -3.20
N LEU A 7 -12.71 -17.25 -2.20
CA LEU A 7 -12.40 -17.53 -0.81
C LEU A 7 -13.61 -18.26 -0.21
N ASP A 8 -13.38 -19.43 0.38
CA ASP A 8 -14.43 -20.32 0.88
C ASP A 8 -15.53 -20.61 -0.17
N THR A 9 -16.77 -20.20 0.13
CA THR A 9 -17.95 -20.35 -0.75
C THR A 9 -18.16 -19.17 -1.69
N ALA A 10 -17.48 -18.04 -1.45
CA ALA A 10 -17.61 -16.86 -2.29
C ALA A 10 -16.75 -17.01 -3.54
N ILE A 11 -17.40 -16.95 -4.71
CA ILE A 11 -16.75 -17.04 -6.02
C ILE A 11 -17.11 -15.80 -6.83
N ARG A 12 -16.10 -15.22 -7.48
CA ARG A 12 -16.22 -14.21 -8.54
C ARG A 12 -15.50 -14.75 -9.76
N SER A 13 -16.05 -14.49 -10.94
CA SER A 13 -15.39 -14.90 -12.18
C SER A 13 -15.67 -13.92 -13.30
N ILE A 14 -14.69 -13.74 -14.17
CA ILE A 14 -14.80 -12.93 -15.37
C ILE A 14 -14.17 -13.67 -16.55
N VAL A 15 -14.68 -13.42 -17.77
CA VAL A 15 -14.08 -13.95 -19.00
C VAL A 15 -12.70 -13.30 -19.19
N ASN A 16 -11.67 -14.10 -19.42
CA ASN A 16 -10.35 -13.60 -19.76
C ASN A 16 -10.34 -13.10 -21.22
N GLN A 17 -10.11 -11.81 -21.40
CA GLN A 17 -10.10 -11.13 -22.71
C GLN A 17 -8.69 -11.01 -23.34
N PHE A 18 -7.61 -11.34 -22.62
CA PHE A 18 -6.24 -10.98 -22.99
C PHE A 18 -5.34 -12.16 -23.41
N GLY A 19 -5.85 -13.40 -23.33
CA GLY A 19 -5.13 -14.58 -23.83
C GLY A 19 -4.37 -15.33 -22.73
N ASN A 20 -3.11 -15.71 -23.00
CA ASN A 20 -2.31 -16.59 -22.13
C ASN A 20 -1.54 -15.84 -21.04
N THR A 21 -1.07 -14.64 -21.34
CA THR A 21 -0.30 -13.81 -20.40
C THR A 21 -1.23 -12.78 -19.78
N VAL A 22 -1.30 -12.80 -18.45
CA VAL A 22 -2.14 -11.88 -17.68
C VAL A 22 -1.45 -11.47 -16.40
N TRP A 23 -1.72 -10.25 -15.97
CA TRP A 23 -1.37 -9.75 -14.66
C TRP A 23 -2.51 -10.05 -13.70
N LEU A 24 -2.18 -10.51 -12.50
CA LEU A 24 -3.14 -10.76 -11.42
C LEU A 24 -2.76 -9.91 -10.21
N LYS A 25 -3.77 -9.34 -9.55
CA LYS A 25 -3.59 -8.53 -8.35
C LYS A 25 -4.70 -8.80 -7.35
N VAL A 26 -4.33 -8.88 -6.08
CA VAL A 26 -5.26 -8.90 -4.95
C VAL A 26 -4.94 -7.72 -4.05
N GLU A 27 -5.95 -6.90 -3.76
CA GLU A 27 -5.85 -5.82 -2.77
C GLU A 27 -6.59 -6.21 -1.50
N ARG A 28 -5.93 -5.98 -0.36
CA ARG A 28 -6.52 -6.14 0.96
C ARG A 28 -6.73 -4.78 1.61
N LYS A 29 -7.97 -4.45 1.93
CA LYS A 29 -8.35 -3.33 2.79
C LYS A 29 -9.01 -3.88 4.04
N LEU A 30 -8.30 -3.88 5.16
CA LEU A 30 -8.72 -4.56 6.40
C LEU A 30 -9.09 -6.03 6.10
N HIS A 31 -10.34 -6.43 6.30
CA HIS A 31 -10.82 -7.77 5.98
C HIS A 31 -11.40 -7.90 4.58
N ASN A 32 -11.50 -6.83 3.79
CA ASN A 32 -12.05 -6.90 2.44
C ASN A 32 -10.93 -7.18 1.43
N LEU A 33 -11.12 -8.24 0.63
CA LEU A 33 -10.23 -8.63 -0.46
C LEU A 33 -10.89 -8.32 -1.80
N SER A 34 -10.18 -7.61 -2.67
CA SER A 34 -10.61 -7.32 -4.05
C SER A 34 -9.60 -7.88 -5.03
N ALA A 35 -10.06 -8.46 -6.13
CA ALA A 35 -9.19 -9.03 -7.15
C ALA A 35 -9.33 -8.33 -8.48
N TYR A 36 -8.20 -8.19 -9.17
CA TYR A 36 -8.08 -7.50 -10.44
C TYR A 36 -7.20 -8.31 -11.39
N TYR A 37 -7.41 -8.09 -12.68
CA TYR A 37 -6.51 -8.57 -13.72
C TYR A 37 -6.21 -7.47 -14.73
N SER A 38 -5.12 -7.61 -15.45
CA SER A 38 -4.68 -6.62 -16.44
C SER A 38 -3.87 -7.29 -17.57
N ILE A 39 -3.79 -6.63 -18.73
CA ILE A 39 -2.87 -7.00 -19.81
C ILE A 39 -1.50 -6.31 -19.66
N ASP A 40 -1.45 -5.16 -18.99
CA ASP A 40 -0.27 -4.29 -18.96
C ASP A 40 0.27 -4.02 -17.54
N GLY A 41 -0.42 -4.50 -16.50
CA GLY A 41 -0.03 -4.31 -15.10
C GLY A 41 -0.22 -2.88 -14.58
N THR A 42 -0.94 -2.04 -15.33
CA THR A 42 -1.22 -0.62 -15.01
C THR A 42 -2.71 -0.30 -15.07
N ASN A 43 -3.42 -0.82 -16.07
CA ASN A 43 -4.87 -0.68 -16.26
C ASN A 43 -5.56 -1.94 -15.73
N TRP A 44 -6.16 -1.83 -14.55
CA TRP A 44 -6.71 -2.96 -13.82
C TRP A 44 -8.23 -3.08 -14.00
N ILE A 45 -8.70 -4.28 -14.33
CA ILE A 45 -10.12 -4.63 -14.42
C ILE A 45 -10.51 -5.45 -13.20
N SER A 46 -11.58 -5.05 -12.51
CA SER A 46 -12.11 -5.80 -11.36
C SER A 46 -12.69 -7.15 -11.80
N VAL A 47 -12.38 -8.21 -11.04
CA VAL A 47 -12.95 -9.55 -11.22
C VAL A 47 -14.38 -9.63 -10.65
N GLY A 48 -14.76 -8.69 -9.76
CA GLY A 48 -16.09 -8.60 -9.18
C GLY A 48 -16.12 -7.89 -7.82
N ALA A 49 -17.23 -8.02 -7.11
CA ALA A 49 -17.37 -7.48 -5.76
C ALA A 49 -16.36 -8.12 -4.78
N SER A 50 -15.89 -7.33 -3.80
CA SER A 50 -14.96 -7.80 -2.78
C SER A 50 -15.49 -9.01 -2.00
N ILE A 51 -14.57 -9.82 -1.47
CA ILE A 51 -14.88 -10.93 -0.57
C ILE A 51 -14.35 -10.59 0.83
N GLY A 52 -15.19 -10.76 1.85
CA GLY A 52 -14.82 -10.57 3.24
C GLY A 52 -14.02 -11.75 3.78
N ALA A 53 -12.87 -11.46 4.38
CA ALA A 53 -11.97 -12.40 5.03
C ALA A 53 -12.05 -12.34 6.57
N VAL A 54 -13.15 -11.79 7.11
CA VAL A 54 -13.38 -11.71 8.57
C VAL A 54 -13.32 -13.10 9.21
N ALA A 55 -13.76 -14.13 8.50
CA ALA A 55 -13.71 -15.51 9.00
C ALA A 55 -12.29 -16.06 9.23
N LEU A 56 -11.27 -15.43 8.64
CA LEU A 56 -9.85 -15.76 8.88
C LEU A 56 -9.27 -15.04 10.12
N ASP A 57 -9.95 -13.99 10.62
CA ASP A 57 -9.52 -13.25 11.80
C ASP A 57 -9.99 -13.97 13.08
N LYS A 58 -9.29 -15.05 13.38
CA LYS A 58 -9.56 -15.90 14.53
C LYS A 58 -8.31 -16.06 15.35
N VAL A 59 -8.48 -16.04 16.68
CA VAL A 59 -7.39 -16.41 17.58
C VAL A 59 -7.11 -17.90 17.40
N GLN A 60 -5.83 -18.26 17.27
CA GLN A 60 -5.47 -19.67 17.28
C GLN A 60 -5.48 -20.18 18.72
N PRO A 61 -6.23 -21.24 19.04
CA PRO A 61 -6.09 -21.90 20.34
C PRO A 61 -4.68 -22.50 20.48
N ASN A 62 -4.13 -22.43 21.70
CA ASN A 62 -2.91 -23.13 22.15
C ASN A 62 -1.54 -22.60 21.67
N TYR A 63 -1.44 -21.39 21.09
CA TYR A 63 -0.17 -20.68 20.81
C TYR A 63 1.00 -21.57 20.33
N ASN A 64 0.73 -22.56 19.45
CA ASN A 64 1.83 -23.31 18.85
C ASN A 64 2.59 -22.33 17.93
N SER A 65 3.92 -22.36 17.96
CA SER A 65 4.78 -21.27 17.49
C SER A 65 4.77 -20.99 15.97
N TRP A 66 3.77 -21.50 15.23
CA TRP A 66 3.51 -21.23 13.82
C TRP A 66 2.52 -20.06 13.67
N VAL A 67 2.97 -18.86 14.00
CA VAL A 67 2.24 -17.62 13.72
C VAL A 67 2.82 -16.95 12.47
N GLY A 68 2.06 -16.94 11.38
CA GLY A 68 2.47 -16.27 10.15
C GLY A 68 1.51 -16.51 8.98
N THR A 69 1.44 -15.55 8.06
CA THR A 69 0.76 -15.73 6.77
C THR A 69 1.83 -15.88 5.70
N SER A 70 1.86 -17.02 5.01
CA SER A 70 2.60 -17.18 3.77
C SER A 70 1.71 -16.84 2.59
N VAL A 71 2.29 -16.20 1.58
CA VAL A 71 1.63 -15.95 0.29
C VAL A 71 2.58 -16.47 -0.78
N GLY A 72 2.04 -17.26 -1.70
CA GLY A 72 2.81 -17.85 -2.79
C GLY A 72 1.94 -18.07 -4.02
N VAL A 73 2.60 -18.39 -5.12
CA VAL A 73 1.97 -18.75 -6.39
C VAL A 73 2.32 -20.19 -6.71
N PHE A 74 1.36 -20.93 -7.25
CA PHE A 74 1.55 -22.30 -7.69
C PHE A 74 0.67 -22.58 -8.91
N ALA A 75 1.06 -23.57 -9.70
CA ALA A 75 0.27 -24.08 -10.82
C ALA A 75 -0.24 -25.48 -10.46
N GLU A 76 -1.49 -25.77 -10.83
CA GLU A 76 -2.12 -27.07 -10.60
C GLU A 76 -2.80 -27.54 -11.89
N GLY A 77 -2.69 -28.83 -12.19
CA GLY A 77 -3.31 -29.48 -13.35
C GLY A 77 -2.64 -29.19 -14.71
N LYS A 78 -1.95 -28.06 -14.87
CA LYS A 78 -1.14 -27.71 -16.05
C LYS A 78 0.06 -26.84 -15.65
N GLN A 79 1.09 -26.85 -16.48
CA GLN A 79 2.22 -25.92 -16.34
C GLN A 79 1.76 -24.48 -16.58
N ALA A 80 2.28 -23.56 -15.78
CA ALA A 80 2.20 -22.12 -15.98
C ALA A 80 3.52 -21.49 -15.56
N ASP A 81 4.00 -20.54 -16.36
CA ASP A 81 5.22 -19.79 -16.05
C ASP A 81 4.83 -18.52 -15.26
N PHE A 82 5.67 -18.17 -14.28
CA PHE A 82 5.48 -16.97 -13.46
C PHE A 82 6.68 -16.04 -13.67
N ASP A 83 6.44 -14.88 -14.29
CA ASP A 83 7.51 -13.91 -14.53
C ASP A 83 8.04 -13.32 -13.23
N PHE A 84 7.14 -12.96 -12.30
CA PHE A 84 7.49 -12.46 -10.97
C PHE A 84 6.30 -12.44 -10.00
N PHE A 85 6.61 -12.19 -8.73
CA PHE A 85 5.64 -12.02 -7.65
C PHE A 85 5.99 -10.78 -6.82
N VAL A 86 5.04 -9.84 -6.70
CA VAL A 86 5.18 -8.63 -5.87
C VAL A 86 4.17 -8.67 -4.73
N CYS A 87 4.68 -8.71 -3.50
CA CYS A 87 3.82 -8.74 -2.30
C CYS A 87 3.25 -7.36 -1.95
N LYS A 88 4.04 -6.28 -2.08
CA LYS A 88 3.62 -4.91 -1.81
C LYS A 88 4.03 -4.01 -2.98
N ASP A 89 3.12 -3.83 -3.93
CA ASP A 89 3.32 -2.96 -5.08
C ASP A 89 3.22 -1.49 -4.66
N ALA A 90 4.33 -0.74 -4.74
CA ALA A 90 4.37 0.64 -4.32
C ALA A 90 3.66 1.60 -5.29
N PHE A 91 3.30 1.14 -6.49
CA PHE A 91 2.52 1.92 -7.45
C PHE A 91 1.01 1.86 -7.18
N SER A 92 0.59 0.88 -6.37
CA SER A 92 -0.76 0.82 -5.82
C SER A 92 -0.88 1.72 -4.58
N SER A 93 -2.11 2.11 -4.21
CA SER A 93 -2.34 2.90 -2.99
C SER A 93 -2.07 2.05 -1.76
N LEU A 94 -0.97 2.32 -1.05
CA LEU A 94 -0.61 1.65 0.20
C LEU A 94 -1.25 2.37 1.39
N PRO A 95 -2.18 1.74 2.14
CA PRO A 95 -2.81 2.38 3.29
C PRO A 95 -1.78 2.70 4.38
N ALA A 96 -1.78 3.93 4.89
CA ALA A 96 -0.88 4.36 5.96
C ALA A 96 -1.09 3.53 7.23
N ALA A 97 -2.35 3.21 7.54
CA ALA A 97 -2.71 2.37 8.69
C ALA A 97 -2.16 0.92 8.61
N GLY A 98 -1.62 0.50 7.47
CA GLY A 98 -0.93 -0.76 7.27
C GLY A 98 0.57 -0.74 7.60
N TYR A 99 1.07 0.30 8.30
CA TYR A 99 2.47 0.39 8.71
C TYR A 99 2.95 -0.84 9.50
N SER A 100 4.22 -1.19 9.32
CA SER A 100 4.91 -2.32 9.97
C SER A 100 5.65 -1.92 11.24
N ASN A 101 6.14 -0.69 11.29
CA ASN A 101 6.81 -0.12 12.47
C ASN A 101 6.54 1.39 12.53
N TYR A 102 6.68 2.00 13.71
CA TYR A 102 6.28 3.38 13.93
C TYR A 102 6.86 3.99 15.22
N PHE A 103 6.83 5.32 15.30
CA PHE A 103 7.11 6.09 16.51
C PHE A 103 6.27 7.37 16.49
N GLY A 104 5.67 7.74 17.63
CA GLY A 104 5.00 9.05 17.77
C GLY A 104 3.84 9.28 16.79
N VAL A 105 3.16 8.20 16.38
CA VAL A 105 1.97 8.25 15.53
C VAL A 105 0.89 7.33 16.07
N GLU A 106 -0.35 7.60 15.66
CA GLU A 106 -1.51 6.77 15.99
C GLU A 106 -2.46 6.62 14.82
N LYS A 107 -3.34 5.61 14.91
CA LYS A 107 -4.40 5.36 13.94
C LYS A 107 -5.69 6.01 14.43
N ILE A 108 -6.30 6.85 13.61
CA ILE A 108 -7.63 7.41 13.87
C ILE A 108 -8.64 6.69 12.97
N ASN A 109 -9.78 6.33 13.55
CA ASN A 109 -10.90 5.80 12.78
C ASN A 109 -11.61 6.99 12.11
N GLU A 110 -11.56 7.07 10.79
CA GLU A 110 -12.31 8.05 10.02
C GLU A 110 -13.23 7.30 9.06
N THR A 111 -14.53 7.25 9.38
CA THR A 111 -15.51 6.45 8.63
C THR A 111 -15.09 4.96 8.51
N ALA A 112 -15.11 4.39 7.30
CA ALA A 112 -14.80 2.99 7.01
C ALA A 112 -13.30 2.71 6.77
N GLU A 113 -12.43 3.73 6.82
CA GLU A 113 -10.98 3.58 6.60
C GLU A 113 -10.18 4.16 7.78
N LYS A 114 -9.02 3.57 8.10
CA LYS A 114 -8.12 4.07 9.15
C LYS A 114 -7.09 5.02 8.56
N VAL A 115 -6.83 6.13 9.23
CA VAL A 115 -5.84 7.14 8.85
C VAL A 115 -4.77 7.26 9.93
N VAL A 116 -3.62 7.87 9.61
CA VAL A 116 -2.48 7.99 10.55
C VAL A 116 -2.12 9.46 10.75
N THR A 117 -1.89 9.86 12.00
CA THR A 117 -1.41 11.20 12.38
C THR A 117 -0.34 11.10 13.46
N ASN A 118 0.43 12.17 13.68
CA ASN A 118 1.41 12.24 14.76
C ASN A 118 0.77 12.62 16.09
N ASN A 119 1.31 12.06 17.16
CA ASN A 119 0.88 12.29 18.54
C ASN A 119 2.06 12.63 19.48
N SER A 120 3.20 13.05 18.92
CA SER A 120 4.40 13.42 19.65
C SER A 120 4.94 14.76 19.17
N ASN A 121 5.42 15.56 20.13
CA ASN A 121 6.01 16.88 19.87
C ASN A 121 7.30 16.79 19.06
N ASN A 122 7.96 15.62 19.04
CA ASN A 122 9.10 15.33 18.17
C ASN A 122 8.69 14.97 16.74
N GLY A 123 7.40 15.15 16.41
CA GLY A 123 6.78 14.66 15.20
C GLY A 123 6.46 13.17 15.36
N GLY A 124 6.75 12.41 14.34
CA GLY A 124 6.51 10.97 14.35
C GLY A 124 6.84 10.38 13.01
N TRP A 125 6.85 9.07 12.91
CA TRP A 125 7.00 8.39 11.65
C TRP A 125 6.29 7.04 11.67
N PHE A 126 5.91 6.59 10.49
CA PHE A 126 5.54 5.21 10.25
C PHE A 126 6.32 4.65 9.07
N MET A 127 6.50 3.33 9.05
CA MET A 127 7.25 2.61 8.03
C MET A 127 6.38 1.54 7.38
N ILE A 128 6.36 1.52 6.05
CA ILE A 128 5.79 0.44 5.25
C ILE A 128 6.94 -0.42 4.74
N SER A 129 7.02 -1.65 5.24
CA SER A 129 8.15 -2.54 4.96
C SER A 129 8.12 -3.13 3.55
N GLY A 130 9.28 -3.25 2.90
CA GLY A 130 9.48 -4.03 1.68
C GLY A 130 8.56 -3.69 0.51
N ALA A 131 8.24 -2.41 0.33
CA ALA A 131 7.50 -1.92 -0.82
C ALA A 131 8.35 -2.02 -2.09
N ASP A 132 7.76 -2.50 -3.18
CA ASP A 132 8.41 -2.66 -4.47
C ASP A 132 8.15 -1.43 -5.35
N LEU A 133 9.20 -0.63 -5.56
CA LEU A 133 9.20 0.60 -6.35
C LEU A 133 9.53 0.34 -7.82
N GLY A 134 9.41 -0.92 -8.27
CA GLY A 134 9.62 -1.36 -9.64
C GLY A 134 11.07 -1.75 -9.94
N LYS A 135 11.29 -2.24 -11.15
CA LYS A 135 12.59 -2.66 -11.69
C LYS A 135 12.72 -2.22 -13.14
N ASP A 136 13.95 -2.23 -13.66
CA ASP A 136 14.27 -1.92 -15.05
C ASP A 136 13.69 -0.56 -15.48
N LYS A 137 12.82 -0.55 -16.50
CA LYS A 137 12.20 0.67 -17.03
C LYS A 137 11.07 1.22 -16.15
N ARG A 138 10.59 0.45 -15.16
CA ARG A 138 9.53 0.88 -14.25
C ARG A 138 10.14 1.57 -13.03
N VAL A 139 10.63 2.79 -13.24
CA VAL A 139 11.18 3.65 -12.18
C VAL A 139 10.15 4.65 -11.68
N SER A 140 10.20 5.01 -10.40
CA SER A 140 9.30 6.01 -9.82
C SER A 140 9.79 7.43 -10.10
N SER A 141 8.89 8.31 -10.54
CA SER A 141 9.14 9.73 -10.81
C SER A 141 8.58 10.66 -9.74
N HIS A 142 7.52 10.25 -9.04
CA HIS A 142 6.92 11.01 -7.95
C HIS A 142 6.49 10.08 -6.82
N VAL A 143 6.38 10.65 -5.62
CA VAL A 143 5.61 10.10 -4.50
C VAL A 143 4.35 10.94 -4.31
N GLU A 144 3.23 10.29 -4.00
CA GLU A 144 1.95 10.91 -3.72
C GLU A 144 1.43 10.46 -2.35
N LEU A 145 1.02 11.43 -1.53
CA LEU A 145 0.31 11.21 -0.27
C LEU A 145 -1.14 11.64 -0.43
N LEU A 146 -2.08 10.78 -0.04
CA LEU A 146 -3.46 11.19 0.18
C LEU A 146 -3.61 11.67 1.63
N ALA A 147 -3.74 12.98 1.82
CA ALA A 147 -3.70 13.59 3.14
C ALA A 147 -4.82 14.62 3.35
N SER A 148 -5.13 14.86 4.62
CA SER A 148 -5.97 15.93 5.16
C SER A 148 -5.15 16.72 6.16
N ALA A 149 -5.31 18.04 6.20
CA ALA A 149 -4.51 18.87 7.09
C ALA A 149 -5.24 20.14 7.53
N SER A 150 -5.20 20.42 8.83
CA SER A 150 -5.68 21.66 9.43
C SER A 150 -4.62 22.77 9.37
N THR A 151 -3.34 22.40 9.36
CA THR A 151 -2.21 23.31 9.21
C THR A 151 -1.23 22.79 8.15
N ALA A 152 -0.50 23.70 7.51
CA ALA A 152 0.51 23.31 6.52
C ALA A 152 1.73 22.66 7.19
N GLY A 153 2.37 21.72 6.51
CA GLY A 153 3.59 21.08 7.01
C GLY A 153 4.33 20.26 5.96
N LYS A 154 5.55 19.88 6.34
CA LYS A 154 6.47 19.12 5.49
C LYS A 154 6.49 17.67 5.94
N ILE A 155 6.10 16.76 5.06
CA ILE A 155 6.24 15.32 5.27
C ILE A 155 7.49 14.84 4.56
N GLU A 156 8.42 14.25 5.30
CA GLU A 156 9.62 13.66 4.73
C GLU A 156 9.37 12.20 4.36
N ILE A 157 9.84 11.79 3.18
CA ILE A 157 9.79 10.40 2.71
C ILE A 157 11.22 9.87 2.63
N TRP A 158 11.50 8.85 3.44
CA TRP A 158 12.80 8.20 3.51
C TRP A 158 12.71 6.76 3.03
N LEU A 159 13.81 6.25 2.45
CA LEU A 159 13.99 4.84 2.15
C LEU A 159 15.00 4.21 3.11
N ASP A 160 14.72 2.98 3.51
CA ASP A 160 15.53 2.03 4.28
C ASP A 160 15.76 2.38 5.75
N ASP A 161 16.29 3.56 6.08
CA ASP A 161 16.41 4.04 7.47
C ASP A 161 16.75 5.54 7.56
N PHE A 162 16.78 6.11 8.78
CA PHE A 162 17.08 7.54 9.01
C PHE A 162 18.57 7.90 9.19
N LYS A 163 19.47 6.92 9.32
CA LYS A 163 20.91 7.11 9.53
C LYS A 163 21.74 6.87 8.26
N LYS A 164 21.52 5.74 7.59
CA LYS A 164 22.21 5.26 6.39
C LYS A 164 21.28 5.24 5.16
N GLY A 165 19.98 5.30 5.37
CA GLY A 165 19.00 5.41 4.30
C GLY A 165 18.98 6.78 3.65
N LYS A 166 17.97 7.03 2.81
CA LYS A 166 17.93 8.18 1.91
C LYS A 166 16.64 8.96 2.02
N LEU A 167 16.72 10.25 2.31
CA LEU A 167 15.63 11.20 2.08
C LEU A 167 15.42 11.34 0.57
N ILE A 168 14.28 10.85 0.07
CA ILE A 168 13.98 10.85 -1.38
C ILE A 168 13.05 11.99 -1.79
N ALA A 169 12.25 12.50 -0.86
CA ALA A 169 11.33 13.59 -1.11
C ALA A 169 10.90 14.29 0.18
N THR A 170 10.53 15.56 0.04
CA THR A 170 9.77 16.31 1.03
C THR A 170 8.46 16.76 0.40
N VAL A 171 7.35 16.18 0.85
CA VAL A 171 6.00 16.49 0.36
C VAL A 171 5.46 17.68 1.13
N GLN A 172 5.12 18.75 0.41
CA GLN A 172 4.48 19.94 0.97
C GLN A 172 2.98 19.69 1.09
N VAL A 173 2.48 19.61 2.32
CA VAL A 173 1.06 19.47 2.62
C VAL A 173 0.52 20.85 3.03
N THR A 174 -0.48 21.35 2.31
CA THR A 174 -1.16 22.61 2.64
C THR A 174 -2.42 22.33 3.44
N SER A 175 -2.83 23.29 4.28
CA SER A 175 -4.14 23.21 4.93
C SER A 175 -5.25 23.21 3.88
N ILE A 176 -6.18 22.27 4.01
CA ILE A 176 -7.35 22.13 3.12
C ILE A 176 -8.65 22.01 3.92
N GLY A 177 -8.60 22.30 5.23
CA GLY A 177 -9.71 22.08 6.16
C GLY A 177 -9.76 20.66 6.70
N VAL A 178 -10.57 20.47 7.73
CA VAL A 178 -10.76 19.19 8.43
C VAL A 178 -11.62 18.26 7.57
N ASN A 179 -11.31 16.97 7.57
CA ASN A 179 -12.01 15.92 6.80
C ASN A 179 -12.02 16.10 5.27
N ASN A 180 -11.23 17.02 4.73
CA ASN A 180 -11.02 17.18 3.28
C ASN A 180 -9.76 16.42 2.86
N TRP A 181 -9.84 15.63 1.79
CA TRP A 181 -8.74 14.76 1.35
C TRP A 181 -8.20 15.20 0.00
N LYS A 182 -6.88 15.39 -0.09
CA LYS A 182 -6.20 15.78 -1.34
C LYS A 182 -4.93 14.97 -1.54
N ALA A 183 -4.62 14.71 -2.81
CA ALA A 183 -3.34 14.17 -3.22
C ALA A 183 -2.26 15.27 -3.24
N PHE A 184 -1.21 15.08 -2.45
CA PHE A 184 -0.01 15.92 -2.43
C PHE A 184 1.16 15.15 -3.04
N LYS A 185 1.93 15.78 -3.92
CA LYS A 185 3.00 15.14 -4.68
C LYS A 185 4.35 15.81 -4.46
N ALA A 186 5.41 15.02 -4.55
CA ALA A 186 6.78 15.50 -4.70
C ALA A 186 7.52 14.63 -5.71
N ALA A 187 8.41 15.25 -6.50
CA ALA A 187 9.26 14.53 -7.43
C ALA A 187 10.31 13.70 -6.67
N VAL A 188 10.66 12.54 -7.22
CA VAL A 188 11.75 11.67 -6.76
C VAL A 188 12.70 11.41 -7.92
N LYS A 189 13.98 11.17 -7.64
CA LYS A 189 15.00 10.95 -8.68
C LYS A 189 15.15 9.46 -8.99
N ASN A 190 14.34 8.96 -9.93
CA ASN A 190 14.42 7.62 -10.54
C ASN A 190 14.80 6.52 -9.54
N ILE A 191 13.91 6.27 -8.59
CA ILE A 191 14.07 5.22 -7.58
C ILE A 191 13.37 3.94 -8.02
N SER A 192 13.96 2.80 -7.70
CA SER A 192 13.50 1.45 -8.04
C SER A 192 14.02 0.46 -6.99
N GLY A 193 13.54 -0.77 -7.03
CA GLY A 193 13.92 -1.83 -6.10
C GLY A 193 12.94 -1.94 -4.94
N ARG A 194 13.29 -2.79 -3.99
CA ARG A 194 12.48 -3.05 -2.80
C ARG A 194 13.06 -2.31 -1.60
N HIS A 195 12.24 -1.50 -0.96
CA HIS A 195 12.67 -0.63 0.13
C HIS A 195 11.67 -0.62 1.28
N ASP A 196 12.17 -0.36 2.48
CA ASP A 196 11.33 0.10 3.58
C ASP A 196 11.05 1.60 3.38
N VAL A 197 9.77 1.98 3.35
CA VAL A 197 9.35 3.37 3.09
C VAL A 197 8.91 4.02 4.38
N PHE A 198 9.64 5.02 4.84
CA PHE A 198 9.33 5.79 6.03
C PHE A 198 8.63 7.10 5.64
N VAL A 199 7.56 7.42 6.36
CA VAL A 199 6.82 8.68 6.24
C VAL A 199 6.93 9.39 7.58
N LYS A 200 7.59 10.54 7.59
CA LYS A 200 7.94 11.27 8.81
C LYS A 200 7.25 12.63 8.86
N PHE A 201 6.54 12.86 9.95
CA PHE A 201 5.80 14.07 10.29
C PHE A 201 6.73 15.15 10.85
N PRO A 202 6.38 16.44 10.68
CA PRO A 202 7.14 17.54 11.28
C PRO A 202 6.97 17.54 12.80
N ALA A 203 7.96 18.09 13.50
CA ALA A 203 7.87 18.34 14.95
C ALA A 203 6.90 19.50 15.27
N GLY A 204 6.45 19.55 16.52
CA GLY A 204 5.64 20.66 17.07
C GLY A 204 4.13 20.40 17.07
N SER A 205 3.49 20.34 15.90
CA SER A 205 2.03 20.24 15.82
C SER A 205 1.55 18.79 15.81
N ASN A 206 0.84 18.37 16.85
CA ASN A 206 0.16 17.07 16.91
C ASN A 206 -1.20 17.16 16.22
N HIS A 207 -1.67 16.04 15.64
CA HIS A 207 -3.00 15.91 15.03
C HIS A 207 -3.32 16.98 13.97
N ALA A 208 -2.28 17.49 13.32
CA ALA A 208 -2.39 18.56 12.32
C ALA A 208 -2.51 18.03 10.90
N ILE A 209 -1.84 16.91 10.60
CA ILE A 209 -1.80 16.26 9.29
C ILE A 209 -2.20 14.80 9.47
N PHE A 210 -3.12 14.35 8.63
CA PHE A 210 -3.62 12.99 8.59
C PHE A 210 -3.29 12.38 7.25
N ILE A 211 -2.66 11.22 7.24
CA ILE A 211 -2.25 10.50 6.03
C ILE A 211 -3.11 9.25 5.91
N LYS A 212 -3.81 9.12 4.78
CA LYS A 212 -4.65 7.95 4.46
C LYS A 212 -3.84 6.90 3.70
N SER A 213 -3.07 7.33 2.70
CA SER A 213 -2.24 6.43 1.91
C SER A 213 -1.04 7.12 1.28
N ILE A 214 -0.11 6.30 0.84
CA ILE A 214 1.06 6.66 0.04
C ILE A 214 1.10 5.79 -1.21
N ARG A 215 1.54 6.33 -2.34
CA ARG A 215 1.93 5.57 -3.52
C ARG A 215 3.05 6.25 -4.27
N PHE A 216 3.73 5.50 -5.12
CA PHE A 216 4.68 6.00 -6.10
C PHE A 216 4.02 6.06 -7.47
N ILE A 217 4.46 7.02 -8.28
CA ILE A 217 3.97 7.22 -9.63
C ILE A 217 5.13 6.87 -10.57
N PRO A 218 4.94 5.95 -11.53
CA PRO A 218 5.99 5.60 -12.47
C PRO A 218 6.37 6.80 -13.34
N ALA A 219 7.60 6.83 -13.84
CA ALA A 219 7.96 7.70 -14.96
C ALA A 219 7.13 7.29 -16.19
N LYS A 220 6.77 8.28 -17.01
CA LYS A 220 6.19 8.01 -18.34
C LYS A 220 7.25 7.48 -19.29
#